data_AF-A0A357ISL1-F1
#
_entry.id   AF-A0A357ISL1-F1
#
_cell.length_a   1.000
_cell.length_b   1.000
_cell.length_c   1.000
_cell.angle_alpha   90.00
_cell.angle_beta   90.00
_cell.angle_gamma   90.00
#
_symmetry.space_group_name_H-M   'P 1'
#
loop_
_entity.id
_entity.type
_entity.pdbx_description
1 polymer ?
#
loop_
_entity_poly.entity_id
_entity_poly.type
_entity_poly.pdbx_seq_one_letter_code
_entity_poly.pdbx_strand_id
1 'polypeptide(L)'
;KSDGGCPVKVVYGCPEGGTSIIYDDISKAKNILVYGATGSGKSVFSHTLIKSVSMLNTAEEVRMVLVDCKIVEFNRYKNSELLLCPIIDNGDELLAKVRGLIAECLKRKEVVGENDFESYRKKNGRNFPYILLIIDEYAGMANKELNDALFELMKNGFKYGIHIVLSAQTI
;
A
#
# COMPACT_ATOMS: atom_id res chain seq x y z
N LYS A 1 12.19 24.50 4.00
CA LYS A 1 13.15 23.47 4.46
C LYS A 1 13.10 22.36 3.44
N SER A 2 14.21 22.08 2.77
CA SER A 2 14.32 21.05 1.72
C SER A 2 13.88 19.69 2.28
N ASP A 3 12.80 19.15 1.73
CA ASP A 3 12.25 17.83 2.07
C ASP A 3 13.34 16.77 1.87
N GLY A 4 13.87 16.24 2.96
CA GLY A 4 14.74 15.07 2.93
C GLY A 4 13.93 13.85 2.49
N GLY A 5 13.86 13.62 1.18
CA GLY A 5 13.61 12.32 0.54
C GLY A 5 12.54 11.44 1.18
N CYS A 6 11.31 11.94 1.33
CA CYS A 6 10.15 11.13 1.71
C CYS A 6 9.26 10.94 0.48
N PRO A 7 9.53 9.94 -0.38
CA PRO A 7 8.77 9.68 -1.60
C PRO A 7 7.28 9.37 -1.38
N VAL A 8 6.89 8.76 -0.25
CA VAL A 8 5.48 8.49 0.06
C VAL A 8 5.17 8.83 1.51
N LYS A 9 4.65 10.04 1.72
CA LYS A 9 4.37 10.60 3.04
C LYS A 9 3.12 9.96 3.65
N VAL A 10 3.26 9.49 4.88
CA VAL A 10 2.15 8.94 5.67
C VAL A 10 2.17 9.46 7.10
N VAL A 11 1.00 9.43 7.75
CA VAL A 11 0.84 9.75 9.17
C VAL A 11 0.43 8.47 9.91
N TYR A 12 1.14 8.13 10.98
CA TYR A 12 0.83 6.97 11.81
C TYR A 12 -0.02 7.31 13.03
N GLY A 13 0.04 8.55 13.53
CA GLY A 13 -0.77 8.98 14.66
C GLY A 13 -0.04 9.95 15.59
N CYS A 14 -0.43 9.97 16.86
CA CYS A 14 0.20 10.75 17.92
C CYS A 14 0.53 9.81 19.09
N PRO A 15 1.72 9.89 19.69
CA PRO A 15 2.06 9.08 20.85
C PRO A 15 1.20 9.51 22.06
N GLU A 16 1.08 8.61 23.03
CA GLU A 16 0.37 8.87 24.28
C GLU A 16 0.96 10.07 25.02
N GLY A 17 0.10 10.99 25.47
CA GLY A 17 0.51 12.24 26.12
C GLY A 17 1.20 13.26 25.20
N GLY A 18 1.34 12.97 23.91
CA GLY A 18 2.03 13.81 22.95
C GLY A 18 1.14 14.87 22.29
N THR A 19 1.78 15.90 21.77
CA THR A 19 1.21 16.89 20.83
C THR A 19 1.81 16.77 19.43
N SER A 20 2.81 15.89 19.26
CA SER A 20 3.55 15.72 18.01
C SER A 20 3.00 14.58 17.16
N ILE A 21 2.67 14.88 15.90
CA ILE A 21 2.24 13.90 14.91
C ILE A 21 3.45 13.07 14.45
N ILE A 22 3.31 11.74 14.47
CA ILE A 22 4.25 10.79 13.88
C ILE A 22 3.93 10.68 12.39
N TYR A 23 4.87 11.13 11.57
CA TYR A 23 4.85 10.98 10.12
C TYR A 23 6.09 10.21 9.67
N ASP A 24 5.99 9.48 8.56
CA ASP A 24 7.11 8.74 7.99
C ASP A 24 6.95 8.58 6.46
N ASP A 25 7.95 7.95 5.85
CA ASP A 25 7.92 7.47 4.48
C ASP A 25 7.54 5.99 4.44
N ILE A 26 6.36 5.66 3.93
CA ILE A 26 5.94 4.26 3.83
C ILE A 26 6.81 3.46 2.87
N SER A 27 7.55 4.11 1.96
CA SER A 27 8.46 3.40 1.05
C SER A 27 9.63 2.72 1.77
N LYS A 28 9.98 3.20 2.98
CA LYS A 28 11.01 2.60 3.83
C LYS A 28 10.52 1.32 4.49
N ALA A 29 9.20 1.18 4.67
CA ALA A 29 8.59 -0.06 5.10
C ALA A 29 8.48 -1.01 3.90
N LYS A 30 9.01 -2.24 4.00
CA LYS A 30 8.87 -3.22 2.92
C LYS A 30 7.40 -3.58 2.71
N ASN A 31 6.78 -4.16 3.74
CA ASN A 31 5.35 -4.43 3.86
C ASN A 31 4.95 -4.21 5.33
N ILE A 32 3.68 -3.91 5.57
CA ILE A 32 3.14 -3.62 6.90
C ILE A 32 2.02 -4.61 7.22
N LEU A 33 2.09 -5.21 8.41
CA LEU A 33 1.01 -6.03 8.99
C LEU A 33 0.36 -5.26 10.14
N VAL A 34 -0.94 -5.04 10.05
CA VAL A 34 -1.76 -4.38 11.07
C VAL A 34 -2.61 -5.44 11.76
N TYR A 35 -2.28 -5.75 13.01
CA TYR A 35 -2.93 -6.81 13.78
C TYR A 35 -3.51 -6.30 15.10
N GLY A 36 -4.56 -6.95 15.60
CA GLY A 36 -5.22 -6.58 16.86
C GLY A 36 -6.67 -7.05 16.96
N ALA A 37 -7.24 -7.02 18.16
CA ALA A 37 -8.62 -7.44 18.43
C ALA A 37 -9.67 -6.50 17.80
N THR A 38 -10.94 -6.94 17.76
CA THR A 38 -12.05 -6.04 17.41
C THR A 38 -12.09 -4.85 18.38
N GLY A 39 -12.30 -3.65 17.85
CA GLY A 39 -12.30 -2.40 18.64
C GLY A 39 -10.91 -1.83 18.96
N SER A 40 -9.81 -2.47 18.57
CA SER A 40 -8.44 -2.00 18.85
C SER A 40 -7.96 -0.85 17.94
N GLY A 41 -8.80 -0.36 17.03
CA GLY A 41 -8.46 0.75 16.13
C GLY A 41 -7.80 0.37 14.80
N LYS A 42 -7.77 -0.90 14.38
CA LYS A 42 -7.19 -1.30 13.08
C LYS A 42 -7.80 -0.56 11.89
N SER A 43 -9.14 -0.53 11.79
CA SER A 43 -9.83 0.18 10.70
C SER A 43 -9.55 1.69 10.76
N VAL A 44 -9.47 2.26 11.97
CA VAL A 44 -9.09 3.67 12.18
C VAL A 44 -7.68 3.94 11.68
N PHE A 45 -6.74 3.03 11.92
CA PHE A 45 -5.38 3.10 11.38
C PHE A 45 -5.37 3.03 9.85
N SER A 46 -6.06 2.05 9.24
CA SER A 46 -6.18 1.95 7.78
C SER A 46 -6.76 3.23 7.16
N HIS A 47 -7.79 3.80 7.77
CA HIS A 47 -8.38 5.07 7.35
C HIS A 47 -7.42 6.26 7.48
N THR A 48 -6.66 6.31 8.57
CA THR A 48 -5.64 7.33 8.80
C THR A 48 -4.57 7.25 7.72
N LEU A 49 -4.13 6.03 7.40
CA LEU A 49 -3.15 5.78 6.36
C LEU A 49 -3.65 6.24 5.00
N ILE A 50 -4.81 5.75 4.55
CA ILE A 50 -5.41 6.12 3.26
C ILE A 50 -5.59 7.65 3.16
N LYS A 51 -6.13 8.27 4.20
CA LYS A 51 -6.36 9.72 4.21
C LYS A 51 -5.04 10.49 4.17
N SER A 52 -4.03 10.07 4.91
CA SER A 52 -2.70 10.70 4.89
C SER A 52 -2.07 10.60 3.50
N VAL A 53 -2.17 9.43 2.86
CA VAL A 53 -1.69 9.22 1.49
C VAL A 53 -2.40 10.17 0.53
N SER A 54 -3.74 10.23 0.59
CA SER A 54 -4.56 11.09 -0.27
C SER A 54 -4.33 12.59 -0.09
N MET A 55 -3.96 13.03 1.10
CA MET A 55 -3.78 14.47 1.39
C MET A 55 -2.35 14.95 1.14
N LEU A 56 -1.36 14.05 1.22
CA LEU A 56 0.06 14.43 1.24
C LEU A 56 0.83 14.07 -0.02
N ASN A 57 0.22 13.35 -0.97
CA ASN A 57 0.90 12.82 -2.14
C ASN A 57 0.07 12.98 -3.42
N THR A 58 0.75 13.04 -4.56
CA THR A 58 0.11 13.09 -5.89
C THR A 58 0.03 11.73 -6.57
N ALA A 59 -0.75 11.63 -7.65
CA ALA A 59 -0.89 10.45 -8.49
C ALA A 59 0.41 9.99 -9.19
N GLU A 60 1.40 10.88 -9.31
CA GLU A 60 2.75 10.57 -9.82
C GLU A 60 3.68 10.05 -8.71
N GLU A 61 3.36 10.36 -7.46
CA GLU A 61 4.10 9.91 -6.29
C GLU A 61 3.64 8.52 -5.88
N VAL A 62 2.33 8.33 -5.74
CA VAL A 62 1.72 7.10 -5.24
C VAL A 62 0.37 6.82 -5.87
N ARG A 63 0.08 5.54 -6.06
CA ARG A 63 -1.22 5.01 -6.44
C ARG A 63 -1.64 3.92 -5.47
N MET A 64 -2.94 3.75 -5.28
CA MET A 64 -3.51 2.81 -4.32
C MET A 64 -4.34 1.73 -5.01
N VAL A 65 -4.27 0.52 -4.45
CA VAL A 65 -5.25 -0.54 -4.64
C VAL A 65 -5.86 -0.79 -3.27
N LEU A 66 -7.18 -0.62 -3.17
CA LEU A 66 -7.91 -0.84 -1.92
C LEU A 66 -8.75 -2.11 -2.04
N VAL A 67 -8.66 -2.95 -1.02
CA VAL A 67 -9.40 -4.21 -0.92
C VAL A 67 -10.17 -4.21 0.39
N ASP A 68 -11.49 -4.36 0.29
CA ASP A 68 -12.42 -4.30 1.42
C ASP A 68 -13.27 -5.57 1.44
N CYS A 69 -12.88 -6.55 2.26
CA CYS A 69 -13.57 -7.84 2.32
C CYS A 69 -14.98 -7.76 2.91
N LYS A 70 -15.34 -6.67 3.58
CA LYS A 70 -16.63 -6.53 4.26
C LYS A 70 -17.56 -5.53 3.56
N ILE A 71 -17.06 -4.76 2.59
CA ILE A 71 -17.79 -3.69 1.87
C ILE A 71 -18.29 -2.60 2.85
N VAL A 72 -17.55 -2.35 3.92
CA VAL A 72 -17.96 -1.41 5.00
C VAL A 72 -17.06 -0.18 5.06
N GLU A 73 -15.76 -0.37 4.87
CA GLU A 73 -14.76 0.61 5.29
C GLU A 73 -14.42 1.56 4.13
N PHE A 74 -14.03 1.02 2.97
CA PHE A 74 -13.32 1.78 1.95
C PHE A 74 -14.19 2.44 0.89
N ASN A 75 -15.49 2.14 0.81
CA ASN A 75 -16.41 2.70 -0.20
C ASN A 75 -16.40 4.24 -0.30
N ARG A 76 -16.08 4.92 0.80
CA ARG A 76 -15.91 6.39 0.86
C ARG A 76 -14.78 6.92 -0.04
N TYR A 77 -13.84 6.08 -0.44
CA TYR A 77 -12.68 6.44 -1.26
C TYR A 77 -12.86 6.13 -2.75
N LYS A 78 -14.01 5.59 -3.17
CA LYS A 78 -14.24 5.10 -4.55
C LYS A 78 -13.95 6.11 -5.68
N ASN A 79 -14.02 7.41 -5.38
CA ASN A 79 -13.79 8.50 -6.35
C ASN A 79 -12.37 9.10 -6.25
N SER A 80 -11.47 8.50 -5.46
CA SER A 80 -10.10 9.00 -5.32
C SER A 80 -9.31 8.82 -6.61
N GLU A 81 -8.73 9.91 -7.12
CA GLU A 81 -7.87 9.90 -8.31
C GLU A 81 -6.61 9.06 -8.14
N LEU A 82 -6.23 8.74 -6.90
CA LEU A 82 -5.08 7.88 -6.61
C LEU A 82 -5.36 6.38 -6.82
N LEU A 83 -6.62 5.96 -7.02
CA LEU A 83 -6.95 4.56 -7.22
C LEU A 83 -6.51 4.05 -8.61
N LEU A 84 -5.91 2.85 -8.65
CA LEU A 84 -5.59 2.15 -9.91
C LEU A 84 -6.77 1.39 -10.50
N CYS A 85 -7.77 1.09 -9.69
CA CYS A 85 -8.96 0.35 -10.06
C CYS A 85 -10.08 0.63 -9.04
N PRO A 86 -11.33 0.23 -9.35
CA PRO A 86 -12.37 0.15 -8.33
C PRO A 86 -11.92 -0.65 -7.10
N ILE A 87 -12.57 -0.39 -5.97
CA ILE A 87 -12.32 -1.11 -4.72
C ILE A 87 -12.68 -2.58 -4.95
N ILE A 88 -11.77 -3.46 -4.59
CA ILE A 88 -11.93 -4.91 -4.75
C ILE A 88 -12.60 -5.47 -3.49
N ASP A 89 -13.61 -6.32 -3.67
CA ASP A 89 -14.38 -6.92 -2.58
C ASP A 89 -14.45 -8.45 -2.63
N ASN A 90 -13.77 -9.08 -3.61
CA ASN A 90 -13.75 -10.52 -3.78
C ASN A 90 -12.33 -11.05 -4.06
N GLY A 91 -12.11 -12.32 -3.69
CA GLY A 91 -10.79 -12.97 -3.76
C GLY A 91 -10.27 -13.19 -5.18
N ASP A 92 -11.16 -13.42 -6.16
CA ASP A 92 -10.77 -13.67 -7.55
C ASP A 92 -10.22 -12.41 -8.21
N GLU A 93 -10.89 -11.26 -8.01
CA GLU A 93 -10.39 -9.96 -8.45
C GLU A 93 -9.10 -9.57 -7.73
N LEU A 94 -8.99 -9.86 -6.42
CA LEU A 94 -7.75 -9.63 -5.68
C LEU A 94 -6.60 -10.44 -6.27
N LEU A 95 -6.80 -11.73 -6.53
CA LEU A 95 -5.80 -12.60 -7.14
C LEU A 95 -5.38 -12.08 -8.52
N ALA A 96 -6.34 -11.71 -9.38
CA ALA A 96 -6.06 -11.11 -10.67
C ALA A 96 -5.24 -9.81 -10.54
N LYS A 97 -5.57 -8.97 -9.55
CA LYS A 97 -4.85 -7.74 -9.27
C LYS A 97 -3.42 -8.00 -8.78
N VAL A 98 -3.22 -8.92 -7.85
CA VAL A 98 -1.90 -9.31 -7.35
C VAL A 98 -1.02 -9.83 -8.49
N ARG A 99 -1.56 -10.68 -9.37
CA ARG A 99 -0.85 -11.14 -10.58
C ARG A 99 -0.47 -9.99 -11.51
N GLY A 100 -1.37 -9.02 -11.70
CA GLY A 100 -1.06 -7.80 -12.45
C GLY A 100 0.06 -6.97 -11.82
N LEU A 101 0.09 -6.88 -10.49
CA LEU A 101 1.17 -6.19 -9.75
C LEU A 101 2.50 -6.93 -9.83
N ILE A 102 2.49 -8.27 -9.85
CA ILE A 102 3.70 -9.08 -10.12
C ILE A 102 4.22 -8.82 -11.54
N ALA A 103 3.34 -8.78 -12.54
CA ALA A 103 3.74 -8.47 -13.91
C ALA A 103 4.31 -7.03 -14.03
N GLU A 104 3.70 -6.05 -13.36
CA GLU A 104 4.23 -4.68 -13.27
C GLU A 104 5.59 -4.64 -12.57
N CYS A 105 5.78 -5.44 -11.51
CA CYS A 105 7.08 -5.60 -10.85
C CYS A 105 8.16 -6.12 -11.81
N LEU A 106 7.84 -7.10 -12.65
CA LEU A 106 8.76 -7.65 -13.65
C LEU A 106 9.09 -6.60 -14.73
N LYS A 107 8.10 -5.88 -15.23
CA LYS A 107 8.31 -4.77 -16.18
C LYS A 107 9.21 -3.67 -15.58
N ARG A 108 8.97 -3.27 -14.33
CA ARG A 108 9.83 -2.30 -13.63
C ARG A 108 11.24 -2.84 -13.47
N LYS A 109 11.41 -4.11 -13.16
CA LYS A 109 12.73 -4.75 -13.07
C LYS A 109 13.52 -4.66 -14.37
N GLU A 110 12.90 -4.87 -15.53
CA GLU A 110 13.59 -4.75 -16.83
C GLU A 110 14.12 -3.34 -17.09
N VAL A 111 13.39 -2.32 -16.65
CA VAL A 111 13.74 -0.91 -16.88
C VAL A 111 14.70 -0.37 -15.81
N VAL A 112 14.45 -0.71 -14.54
CA VAL A 112 15.23 -0.25 -13.38
C VAL A 112 16.56 -1.01 -13.28
N GLY A 113 16.57 -2.29 -13.65
CA GLY A 113 17.73 -3.17 -13.54
C GLY A 113 18.15 -3.41 -12.09
N GLU A 114 19.45 -3.38 -11.83
CA GLU A 114 20.03 -3.54 -10.49
C GLU A 114 20.06 -2.22 -9.68
N ASN A 115 19.56 -1.13 -10.25
CA ASN A 115 19.56 0.16 -9.56
C ASN A 115 18.54 0.18 -8.42
N ASP A 116 18.83 0.98 -7.39
CA ASP A 116 17.84 1.34 -6.38
C ASP A 116 16.65 2.09 -7.03
N PHE A 117 15.42 1.70 -6.66
CA PHE A 117 14.20 2.22 -7.28
C PHE A 117 14.02 3.72 -7.05
N GLU A 118 14.32 4.22 -5.85
CA GLU A 118 14.22 5.64 -5.55
C GLU A 118 15.24 6.44 -6.37
N SER A 119 16.47 5.94 -6.44
CA SER A 119 17.55 6.51 -7.26
C SER A 119 17.18 6.55 -8.74
N TYR A 120 16.58 5.48 -9.26
CA TYR A 120 16.05 5.45 -10.62
C TYR A 120 14.99 6.55 -10.84
N ARG A 121 14.02 6.70 -9.93
CA ARG A 121 12.98 7.75 -10.03
C ARG A 121 13.55 9.16 -9.95
N LYS A 122 14.55 9.40 -9.09
CA LYS A 122 15.22 10.71 -8.99
C LYS A 122 15.91 11.10 -10.30
N LYS A 123 16.50 10.15 -11.01
CA LYS A 123 17.22 10.38 -12.26
C LYS A 123 16.32 10.48 -13.49
N ASN A 124 15.28 9.63 -13.56
CA ASN A 124 14.46 9.46 -14.76
C ASN A 124 13.05 10.05 -14.65
N GLY A 125 12.76 10.73 -13.53
CA GLY A 125 11.43 11.27 -13.23
C GLY A 125 10.51 10.25 -12.55
N ARG A 126 9.29 10.70 -12.23
CA ARG A 126 8.30 9.96 -11.44
C ARG A 126 7.43 9.00 -12.28
N ASN A 127 7.97 8.47 -13.39
CA ASN A 127 7.25 7.63 -14.36
C ASN A 127 6.78 6.28 -13.81
N PHE A 128 7.27 5.86 -12.65
CA PHE A 128 6.74 4.74 -11.87
C PHE A 128 6.30 5.23 -10.49
N PRO A 129 5.01 5.56 -10.29
CA PRO A 129 4.52 5.86 -8.95
C PRO A 129 4.69 4.63 -8.06
N TYR A 130 4.88 4.87 -6.76
CA TYR A 130 4.76 3.79 -5.78
C TYR A 130 3.34 3.23 -5.83
N ILE A 131 3.20 1.94 -5.59
CA ILE A 131 1.89 1.28 -5.50
C ILE A 131 1.71 0.78 -4.08
N LEU A 132 0.64 1.20 -3.43
CA LEU A 132 0.24 0.74 -2.11
C LEU A 132 -0.98 -0.17 -2.23
N LEU A 133 -0.79 -1.47 -2.02
CA LEU A 133 -1.86 -2.45 -1.92
C LEU A 133 -2.31 -2.53 -0.46
N ILE A 134 -3.50 -2.00 -0.16
CA ILE A 134 -4.08 -2.00 1.18
C ILE A 134 -5.21 -3.02 1.21
N ILE A 135 -5.06 -4.04 2.05
CA ILE A 135 -6.01 -5.13 2.21
C ILE A 135 -6.57 -5.08 3.62
N ASP A 136 -7.86 -4.79 3.75
CA ASP A 136 -8.55 -4.86 5.02
C ASP A 136 -9.18 -6.25 5.23
N GLU A 137 -8.91 -6.85 6.39
CA GLU A 137 -9.40 -8.18 6.79
C GLU A 137 -9.08 -9.29 5.78
N TYR A 138 -7.79 -9.49 5.50
CA TYR A 138 -7.34 -10.49 4.53
C TYR A 138 -7.87 -11.92 4.79
N ALA A 139 -8.08 -12.29 6.06
CA ALA A 139 -8.46 -13.64 6.47
C ALA A 139 -9.73 -14.15 5.75
N GLY A 140 -10.67 -13.27 5.38
CA GLY A 140 -11.90 -13.65 4.68
C GLY A 140 -11.71 -14.04 3.21
N MET A 141 -10.58 -13.68 2.59
CA MET A 141 -10.28 -13.98 1.18
C MET A 141 -9.18 -15.02 0.99
N ALA A 142 -8.54 -15.44 2.07
CA ALA A 142 -7.35 -16.27 2.01
C ALA A 142 -7.65 -17.63 1.36
N ASN A 143 -6.90 -17.95 0.30
CA ASN A 143 -6.84 -19.26 -0.31
C ASN A 143 -5.41 -19.56 -0.73
N LYS A 144 -5.10 -20.81 -1.09
CA LYS A 144 -3.73 -21.22 -1.42
C LYS A 144 -3.13 -20.40 -2.57
N GLU A 145 -3.86 -20.25 -3.68
CA GLU A 145 -3.38 -19.58 -4.88
C GLU A 145 -3.12 -18.08 -4.63
N LEU A 146 -4.03 -17.43 -3.90
CA LEU A 146 -3.87 -16.04 -3.47
C LEU A 146 -2.70 -15.86 -2.50
N ASN A 147 -2.54 -16.77 -1.53
CA ASN A 147 -1.41 -16.75 -0.59
C ASN A 147 -0.07 -16.86 -1.34
N ASP A 148 0.03 -17.79 -2.29
CA ASP A 148 1.26 -18.02 -3.07
C ASP A 148 1.62 -16.76 -3.89
N ALA A 149 0.64 -16.16 -4.58
CA ALA A 149 0.83 -14.93 -5.35
C ALA A 149 1.17 -13.73 -4.46
N LEU A 150 0.46 -13.55 -3.34
CA LEU A 150 0.71 -12.46 -2.41
C LEU A 150 2.11 -12.58 -1.78
N PHE A 151 2.55 -13.79 -1.46
CA PHE A 151 3.89 -14.04 -0.93
C PHE A 151 5.00 -13.70 -1.94
N GLU A 152 4.80 -14.04 -3.21
CA GLU A 152 5.72 -13.63 -4.29
C GLU A 152 5.82 -12.10 -4.40
N LEU A 153 4.68 -11.41 -4.35
CA LEU A 153 4.64 -9.95 -4.40
C LEU A 153 5.28 -9.33 -3.16
N MET A 154 5.01 -9.85 -1.96
CA MET A 154 5.64 -9.39 -0.71
C MET A 154 7.16 -9.52 -0.75
N LYS A 155 7.69 -10.58 -1.36
CA LYS A 155 9.13 -10.86 -1.43
C LYS A 155 9.87 -9.95 -2.40
N ASN A 156 9.24 -9.56 -3.51
CA ASN A 156 9.92 -8.88 -4.62
C ASN A 156 9.42 -7.46 -4.91
N GLY A 157 8.14 -7.17 -4.65
CA GLY A 157 7.46 -5.94 -5.04
C GLY A 157 8.10 -4.68 -4.46
N PHE A 158 8.50 -4.70 -3.18
CA PHE A 158 9.05 -3.50 -2.51
C PHE A 158 10.33 -2.98 -3.17
N LYS A 159 11.12 -3.87 -3.81
CA LYS A 159 12.33 -3.49 -4.55
C LYS A 159 12.04 -2.59 -5.75
N TYR A 160 10.80 -2.61 -6.24
CA TYR A 160 10.34 -1.85 -7.39
C TYR A 160 9.14 -0.95 -7.03
N GLY A 161 9.04 -0.57 -5.75
CA GLY A 161 8.08 0.40 -5.24
C GLY A 161 6.65 -0.09 -5.10
N ILE A 162 6.43 -1.40 -4.95
CA ILE A 162 5.10 -1.97 -4.64
C ILE A 162 5.11 -2.47 -3.20
N HIS A 163 4.29 -1.86 -2.35
CA HIS A 163 4.23 -2.12 -0.92
C HIS A 163 2.85 -2.64 -0.54
N ILE A 164 2.81 -3.56 0.43
CA ILE A 164 1.57 -4.16 0.90
C ILE A 164 1.31 -3.73 2.35
N VAL A 165 0.09 -3.30 2.62
CA VAL A 165 -0.44 -3.08 3.96
C VAL A 165 -1.58 -4.06 4.15
N LEU A 166 -1.39 -5.02 5.04
CA LEU A 166 -2.37 -6.07 5.31
C LEU A 166 -2.91 -5.89 6.71
N SER A 167 -4.24 -5.88 6.86
CA SER A 167 -4.90 -5.91 8.16
C SER A 167 -5.50 -7.30 8.40
N ALA A 168 -5.39 -7.79 9.64
CA ALA A 168 -5.98 -9.06 10.08
C ALA A 168 -6.39 -8.98 11.55
N GLN A 169 -7.49 -9.65 11.92
CA GLN A 169 -7.93 -9.80 13.32
C GLN A 169 -7.34 -11.04 13.99
N THR A 170 -7.16 -12.10 13.22
CA THR A 170 -6.60 -13.39 13.63
C THR A 170 -5.60 -13.80 12.55
N ILE A 171 -4.41 -14.23 12.95
CA ILE A 171 -3.39 -14.77 12.03
C ILE A 171 -3.44 -16.29 12.14
#